data_AF-A0A8B9JWZ7-F1
#
_entry.id   AF-A0A8B9JWZ7-F1
#
_cell.length_a   1.000
_cell.length_b   1.000
_cell.length_c   1.000
_cell.angle_alpha   90.00
_cell.angle_beta   90.00
_cell.angle_gamma   90.00
#
_symmetry.space_group_name_H-M   'P 1'
#
loop_
_entity.id
_entity.type
_entity.pdbx_description
1 polymer ?
#
loop_
_entity_poly.entity_id
_entity_poly.type
_entity_poly.pdbx_seq_one_letter_code
_entity_poly.pdbx_strand_id
1 'polypeptide(L)'
;MNCATFIMVAASLLSWADSFYHHSSKGKEKELQYLVEPPVYPAVTARRGENITLPCVMQTKPSHYRVKWTKLDPLRQGVQNIILISNGHADKHYGVLGPRASLRRAHALDLSLLLFGLELEDDGQYRCELINGIDDENVDITLGIEGVVFPYQSSRGRYKLNYNDAKEACEKQDGTLATYMQLYKAWTEGLDWCNAGWLNDGTVHYPIIHPRPACGGELLAGIRSYGPQHRTKEHFDAFCFTSTTEGSVFYVPGVLNFSEALHACKKEGATLARVGQLYSSWKFLKMDQCDGGWLQDGSVRFPITNPRKRCGGISEAGVHSFGFPKQSVRIYGAYCYR
;
A
#
# COMPACT_ATOMS: atom_id res chain seq x y z
N MET A 1 79.55 -22.96 -0.29
CA MET A 1 80.20 -22.13 -1.33
C MET A 1 79.18 -21.94 -2.44
N ASN A 2 78.40 -20.85 -2.38
CA ASN A 2 78.56 -19.61 -3.16
C ASN A 2 78.28 -19.86 -4.66
N CYS A 3 77.43 -19.12 -5.39
CA CYS A 3 77.15 -17.70 -5.28
C CYS A 3 75.78 -17.32 -5.87
N ALA A 4 75.23 -16.21 -5.38
CA ALA A 4 74.00 -15.57 -5.79
C ALA A 4 74.25 -14.46 -6.83
N THR A 5 73.23 -14.13 -7.66
CA THR A 5 72.80 -12.77 -8.10
C THR A 5 71.61 -12.91 -9.08
N PHE A 6 70.38 -12.52 -8.69
CA PHE A 6 69.69 -11.22 -8.89
C PHE A 6 69.36 -10.84 -10.34
N ILE A 7 68.06 -10.81 -10.69
CA ILE A 7 67.39 -9.69 -11.42
C ILE A 7 65.93 -9.60 -10.95
N MET A 8 65.56 -8.47 -10.33
CA MET A 8 64.17 -8.05 -10.11
C MET A 8 63.63 -7.36 -11.37
N VAL A 9 62.38 -7.66 -11.74
CA VAL A 9 61.60 -6.81 -12.65
C VAL A 9 60.30 -6.44 -11.95
N ALA A 10 60.24 -5.17 -11.53
CA ALA A 10 59.02 -4.51 -11.08
C ALA A 10 58.20 -4.13 -12.33
N ALA A 11 56.92 -4.51 -12.34
CA ALA A 11 55.95 -3.99 -13.30
C ALA A 11 54.87 -3.23 -12.53
N SER A 12 55.05 -1.91 -12.49
CA SER A 12 54.04 -0.93 -12.11
C SER A 12 53.22 -0.55 -13.35
N LEU A 13 51.90 -0.76 -13.34
CA LEU A 13 50.97 -0.07 -14.24
C LEU A 13 49.68 0.31 -13.50
N LEU A 14 49.68 1.57 -13.08
CA LEU A 14 48.62 2.59 -13.11
C LEU A 14 47.13 2.15 -13.15
N SER A 15 46.47 2.59 -12.08
CA SER A 15 45.06 2.90 -11.87
C SER A 15 44.30 3.52 -13.05
N TRP A 16 43.05 3.09 -13.28
CA TRP A 16 41.90 3.97 -13.56
C TRP A 16 40.70 3.47 -12.75
N ALA A 17 40.23 4.33 -11.86
CA ALA A 17 38.94 4.21 -11.20
C ALA A 17 37.85 4.65 -12.18
N ASP A 18 36.70 3.98 -12.19
CA ASP A 18 35.47 4.61 -12.61
C ASP A 18 34.38 4.39 -11.54
N SER A 19 33.87 5.54 -11.11
CA SER A 19 32.98 5.75 -9.99
C SER A 19 31.55 5.30 -10.31
N PHE A 20 31.01 4.35 -9.54
CA PHE A 20 29.57 4.39 -9.28
C PHE A 20 29.34 5.39 -8.15
N TYR A 21 28.79 6.55 -8.53
CA TYR A 21 28.28 7.58 -7.65
C TYR A 21 27.23 6.99 -6.69
N HIS A 22 27.67 6.41 -5.58
CA HIS A 22 26.93 6.52 -4.35
C HIS A 22 27.18 7.92 -3.82
N HIS A 23 26.27 8.84 -4.11
CA HIS A 23 26.10 10.03 -3.28
C HIS A 23 25.51 9.58 -1.93
N SER A 24 26.30 8.82 -1.17
CA SER A 24 26.16 8.76 0.27
C SER A 24 26.67 10.10 0.76
N SER A 25 25.77 11.08 0.75
CA SER A 25 25.89 12.17 1.71
C SER A 25 25.81 11.51 3.08
N LYS A 26 26.97 11.12 3.64
CA LYS A 26 27.15 11.08 5.08
C LYS A 26 27.05 12.52 5.57
N GLY A 27 25.83 13.06 5.55
CA GLY A 27 25.49 14.14 6.45
C GLY A 27 25.76 13.61 7.85
N LYS A 28 26.49 14.36 8.67
CA LYS A 28 26.49 14.13 10.11
C LYS A 28 25.03 14.02 10.52
N GLU A 29 24.63 12.91 11.13
CA GLU A 29 23.34 12.78 11.79
C GLU A 29 23.28 13.95 12.78
N LYS A 30 22.46 14.95 12.47
CA LYS A 30 22.39 16.20 13.25
C LYS A 30 21.75 15.80 14.57
N GLU A 31 22.53 15.85 15.66
CA GLU A 31 22.02 15.60 17.00
C GLU A 31 20.84 16.56 17.24
N LEU A 32 19.66 16.00 17.50
CA LEU A 32 18.44 16.79 17.70
C LEU A 32 18.50 17.49 19.05
N GLN A 33 18.51 18.82 19.03
CA GLN A 33 18.52 19.69 20.20
C GLN A 33 17.12 19.96 20.75
N TYR A 34 16.11 20.01 19.87
CA TYR A 34 14.74 20.40 20.21
C TYR A 34 13.75 19.25 20.10
N LEU A 35 13.90 18.34 19.13
CA LEU A 35 12.98 17.23 18.93
C LEU A 35 13.50 15.92 19.54
N VAL A 36 12.59 15.09 20.03
CA VAL A 36 12.90 13.71 20.44
C VAL A 36 12.88 12.82 19.20
N GLU A 37 13.94 12.06 18.98
CA GLU A 37 13.91 11.01 17.96
C GLU A 37 12.93 9.90 18.37
N PRO A 38 12.01 9.47 17.49
CA PRO A 38 11.10 8.39 17.81
C PRO A 38 11.88 7.12 18.16
N PRO A 39 11.46 6.34 19.18
CA PRO A 39 12.06 5.03 19.42
C PRO A 39 11.96 4.18 18.14
N VAL A 40 13.00 3.38 17.90
CA VAL A 40 13.27 2.65 16.65
C VAL A 40 11.98 2.03 16.07
N TYR A 41 11.75 2.33 14.78
CA TYR A 41 10.57 2.05 13.94
C TYR A 41 9.39 3.04 14.12
N PRO A 42 9.44 4.24 13.51
CA PRO A 42 8.37 5.25 13.59
C PRO A 42 7.16 4.89 12.69
N ALA A 43 6.87 3.59 12.51
CA ALA A 43 5.72 3.12 11.76
C ALA A 43 4.52 3.03 12.71
N VAL A 44 3.67 4.06 12.69
CA VAL A 44 2.39 4.04 13.38
C VAL A 44 1.38 3.36 12.45
N THR A 45 0.62 2.40 12.96
CA THR A 45 -0.39 1.69 12.17
C THR A 45 -1.79 1.93 12.70
N ALA A 46 -2.74 2.06 11.78
CA ALA A 46 -4.15 2.29 12.08
C ALA A 46 -5.02 1.74 10.95
N ARG A 47 -6.31 1.61 11.20
CA ARG A 47 -7.29 1.18 10.19
C ARG A 47 -8.00 2.38 9.55
N ARG A 48 -8.59 2.15 8.38
CA ARG A 48 -9.47 3.13 7.75
C ARG A 48 -10.62 3.50 8.70
N GLY A 49 -10.91 4.79 8.79
CA GLY A 49 -11.92 5.37 9.67
C GLY A 49 -11.44 5.66 11.09
N GLU A 50 -10.31 5.11 11.54
CA GLU A 50 -9.77 5.39 12.88
C GLU A 50 -9.14 6.79 12.95
N ASN A 51 -8.92 7.25 14.19
CA ASN A 51 -8.14 8.43 14.47
C ASN A 51 -6.75 7.99 14.94
N ILE A 52 -5.70 8.69 14.53
CA ILE A 52 -4.34 8.32 14.88
C ILE A 52 -3.51 9.52 15.32
N THR A 53 -2.59 9.28 16.26
CA THR A 53 -1.61 10.27 16.70
C THR A 53 -0.24 9.94 16.11
N LEU A 54 0.30 10.86 15.31
CA LEU A 54 1.68 10.81 14.84
C LEU A 54 2.57 11.53 15.86
N PRO A 55 3.48 10.81 16.54
CA PRO A 55 4.23 11.37 17.66
C PRO A 55 5.21 12.45 17.19
N CYS A 56 5.21 13.59 17.88
CA CYS A 56 6.26 14.59 17.79
C CYS A 56 6.35 15.32 19.13
N VAL A 57 7.47 15.17 19.82
CA VAL A 57 7.65 15.69 21.18
C VAL A 57 8.92 16.52 21.23
N MET A 58 8.83 17.69 21.87
CA MET A 58 9.99 18.53 22.14
C MET A 58 10.76 18.02 23.36
N GLN A 59 12.08 17.97 23.26
CA GLN A 59 12.98 17.82 24.41
C GLN A 59 13.05 19.12 25.20
N THR A 60 13.23 20.23 24.50
CA THR A 60 13.34 21.59 25.07
C THR A 60 12.41 22.53 24.33
N LYS A 61 11.70 23.40 25.06
CA LYS A 61 10.77 24.37 24.46
C LYS A 61 11.49 25.68 24.14
N PRO A 62 11.64 26.07 22.87
CA PRO A 62 12.20 27.38 22.52
C PRO A 62 11.28 28.53 22.92
N SER A 63 11.84 29.71 23.11
CA SER A 63 11.07 30.94 23.38
C SER A 63 10.14 31.31 22.23
N HIS A 64 10.61 31.14 20.99
CA HIS A 64 9.84 31.32 19.77
C HIS A 64 10.07 30.12 18.87
N TYR A 65 8.99 29.43 18.48
CA TYR A 65 9.09 28.33 17.54
C TYR A 65 7.86 28.30 16.63
N ARG A 66 8.02 27.66 15.49
CA ARG A 66 6.92 27.24 14.63
C ARG A 66 7.05 25.75 14.38
N VAL A 67 5.96 25.03 14.49
CA VAL A 67 5.89 23.64 14.03
C VAL A 67 5.13 23.57 12.73
N LYS A 68 5.63 22.77 11.80
CA LYS A 68 5.02 22.53 10.50
C LYS A 68 4.90 21.03 10.28
N TRP A 69 3.68 20.59 10.03
CA TRP A 69 3.37 19.22 9.64
C TRP A 69 3.16 19.15 8.13
N THR A 70 3.84 18.21 7.49
CA THR A 70 3.71 17.95 6.06
C THR A 70 3.54 16.47 5.80
N LYS A 71 2.72 16.12 4.80
CA LYS A 71 2.76 14.79 4.20
C LYS A 71 3.77 14.80 3.06
N LEU A 72 4.74 13.89 3.12
CA LEU A 72 5.78 13.78 2.12
C LEU A 72 5.25 13.00 0.90
N ASP A 73 5.44 13.56 -0.29
CA ASP A 73 5.16 12.88 -1.55
C ASP A 73 6.49 12.32 -2.10
N PRO A 74 6.67 10.99 -2.14
CA PRO A 74 7.90 10.38 -2.66
C PRO A 74 8.09 10.62 -4.16
N LEU A 75 7.03 10.96 -4.91
CA LEU A 75 7.06 11.14 -6.37
C LEU A 75 7.23 12.60 -6.79
N ARG A 76 6.97 13.55 -5.89
CA ARG A 76 7.07 15.00 -6.15
C ARG A 76 8.03 15.65 -5.18
N GLN A 77 9.33 15.44 -5.39
CA GLN A 77 10.36 16.19 -4.68
C GLN A 77 10.08 17.70 -4.77
N GLY A 78 9.89 18.33 -3.61
CA GLY A 78 9.66 19.78 -3.49
C GLY A 78 8.20 20.22 -3.32
N VAL A 79 7.19 19.39 -3.62
CA VAL A 79 5.79 19.71 -3.32
C VAL A 79 5.45 19.16 -1.94
N GLN A 80 5.68 19.96 -0.91
CA GLN A 80 5.28 19.61 0.45
C GLN A 80 3.77 19.80 0.59
N ASN A 81 3.03 18.72 0.85
CA ASN A 81 1.62 18.78 1.19
C ASN A 81 1.50 19.23 2.66
N ILE A 82 1.58 20.54 2.88
CA ILE A 82 1.43 21.13 4.21
C ILE A 82 0.04 20.78 4.74
N ILE A 83 0.02 20.28 5.96
CA ILE A 83 -1.20 19.90 6.69
C ILE A 83 -1.55 21.02 7.66
N LEU A 84 -0.58 21.43 8.47
CA LEU A 84 -0.77 22.36 9.57
C LEU A 84 0.53 23.12 9.87
N ILE A 85 0.40 24.39 10.21
CA ILE A 85 1.47 25.21 10.79
C ILE A 85 0.95 25.83 12.09
N SER A 86 1.73 25.73 13.16
CA SER A 86 1.41 26.34 14.46
C SER A 86 2.59 27.12 15.01
N ASN A 87 2.31 28.21 15.72
CA ASN A 87 3.28 28.95 16.53
C ASN A 87 3.13 28.65 18.04
N GLY A 88 2.43 27.57 18.39
CA GLY A 88 2.11 27.21 19.78
C GLY A 88 0.86 27.90 20.35
N HIS A 89 0.37 28.97 19.71
CA HIS A 89 -0.83 29.69 20.14
C HIS A 89 -1.99 29.53 19.15
N ALA A 90 -1.69 29.69 17.86
CA ALA A 90 -2.66 29.61 16.78
C ALA A 90 -2.20 28.58 15.73
N ASP A 91 -3.18 27.85 15.19
CA ASP A 91 -2.97 26.82 14.18
C ASP A 91 -3.59 27.26 12.87
N LYS A 92 -2.87 27.04 11.77
CA LYS A 92 -3.37 27.26 10.42
C LYS A 92 -3.32 25.94 9.65
N HIS A 93 -4.47 25.58 9.08
CA HIS A 93 -4.69 24.31 8.40
C HIS A 93 -4.60 24.49 6.88
N TYR A 94 -4.08 23.48 6.19
CA TYR A 94 -3.78 23.50 4.76
C TYR A 94 -4.10 22.15 4.09
N GLY A 95 -4.35 22.20 2.78
CA GLY A 95 -4.57 21.00 1.98
C GLY A 95 -5.81 20.20 2.37
N VAL A 96 -5.90 18.96 1.86
CA VAL A 96 -7.03 18.05 2.09
C VAL A 96 -7.06 17.51 3.53
N LEU A 97 -5.87 17.28 4.11
CA LEU A 97 -5.73 16.76 5.46
C LEU A 97 -5.95 17.81 6.56
N GLY A 98 -5.71 19.10 6.28
CA GLY A 98 -5.78 20.18 7.26
C GLY A 98 -7.09 20.20 8.07
N PRO A 99 -8.28 20.15 7.44
CA PRO A 99 -9.57 20.09 8.14
C PRO A 99 -9.75 18.86 9.05
N ARG A 100 -9.01 17.78 8.79
CA ARG A 100 -9.03 16.51 9.54
C ARG A 100 -7.82 16.36 10.46
N ALA A 101 -7.09 17.43 10.72
CA ALA A 101 -5.85 17.42 11.49
C ALA A 101 -5.90 18.43 12.65
N SER A 102 -5.29 18.09 13.78
CA SER A 102 -5.09 19.00 14.90
C SER A 102 -3.83 18.64 15.69
N LEU A 103 -3.29 19.57 16.47
CA LEU A 103 -2.23 19.24 17.44
C LEU A 103 -2.86 18.63 18.70
N ARG A 104 -2.33 17.49 19.16
CA ARG A 104 -2.84 16.77 20.34
C ARG A 104 -2.72 17.60 21.64
N ARG A 105 -1.59 18.28 21.83
CA ARG A 105 -1.31 19.17 22.98
C ARG A 105 -1.58 18.51 24.35
N ALA A 106 -1.19 17.25 24.54
CA ALA A 106 -1.37 16.56 25.82
C ALA A 106 -0.57 17.21 26.97
N HIS A 107 0.54 17.86 26.66
CA HIS A 107 1.34 18.69 27.57
C HIS A 107 2.10 19.77 26.79
N ALA A 108 2.80 20.69 27.48
CA ALA A 108 3.48 21.84 26.87
C ALA A 108 4.54 21.50 25.80
N LEU A 109 5.08 20.28 25.83
CA LEU A 109 6.06 19.77 24.86
C LEU A 109 5.48 18.90 23.74
N ASP A 110 4.16 18.68 23.71
CA ASP A 110 3.51 17.76 22.77
C ASP A 110 3.09 18.49 21.48
N LEU A 111 3.76 18.16 20.38
CA LEU A 111 3.50 18.66 19.04
C LEU A 111 2.91 17.56 18.13
N SER A 112 2.46 16.45 18.71
CA SER A 112 1.95 15.30 17.96
C SER A 112 0.73 15.68 17.12
N LEU A 113 0.67 15.17 15.89
CA LEU A 113 -0.44 15.39 14.97
C LEU A 113 -1.52 14.35 15.23
N LEU A 114 -2.73 14.80 15.55
CA LEU A 114 -3.93 13.97 15.57
C LEU A 114 -4.62 14.09 14.21
N LEU A 115 -4.69 12.97 13.48
CA LEU A 115 -5.43 12.84 12.23
C LEU A 115 -6.74 12.08 12.48
N PHE A 116 -7.83 12.59 11.94
CA PHE A 116 -9.17 12.04 12.13
C PHE A 116 -9.71 11.33 10.89
N GLY A 117 -10.42 10.22 11.10
CA GLY A 117 -11.19 9.51 10.08
C GLY A 117 -10.34 9.07 8.88
N LEU A 118 -9.29 8.30 9.13
CA LEU A 118 -8.28 7.93 8.12
C LEU A 118 -8.88 7.35 6.84
N GLU A 119 -8.36 7.79 5.70
CA GLU A 119 -8.63 7.28 4.36
C GLU A 119 -7.46 6.39 3.87
N LEU A 120 -7.66 5.61 2.81
CA LEU A 120 -6.63 4.69 2.31
C LEU A 120 -5.41 5.46 1.77
N GLU A 121 -5.67 6.61 1.16
CA GLU A 121 -4.68 7.52 0.61
C GLU A 121 -3.85 8.17 1.71
N ASP A 122 -4.26 8.12 2.99
CA ASP A 122 -3.55 8.72 4.12
C ASP A 122 -2.28 7.96 4.50
N ASP A 123 -2.11 6.73 4.04
CA ASP A 123 -0.85 5.98 4.12
C ASP A 123 0.33 6.81 3.56
N GLY A 124 1.49 6.74 4.22
CA GLY A 124 2.71 7.36 3.76
C GLY A 124 3.55 8.00 4.86
N GLN A 125 4.52 8.82 4.44
CA GLN A 125 5.46 9.46 5.35
C GLN A 125 5.02 10.90 5.67
N TYR A 126 5.20 11.28 6.92
CA TYR A 126 4.82 12.57 7.48
C TYR A 126 6.02 13.18 8.18
N ARG A 127 6.19 14.49 8.06
CA ARG A 127 7.29 15.22 8.68
C ARG A 127 6.77 16.24 9.68
N CYS A 128 7.25 16.13 10.91
CA CYS A 128 7.17 17.18 11.92
C CYS A 128 8.43 18.03 11.82
N GLU A 129 8.30 19.29 11.45
CA GLU A 129 9.41 20.25 11.31
C GLU A 129 9.27 21.35 12.36
N LEU A 130 10.23 21.47 13.26
CA LEU A 130 10.33 22.55 14.25
C LEU A 130 11.32 23.59 13.75
N ILE A 131 10.87 24.83 13.68
CA ILE A 131 11.62 25.97 13.16
C ILE A 131 11.80 26.97 14.32
N ASN A 132 13.05 27.19 14.74
CA ASN A 132 13.45 28.17 15.74
C ASN A 132 14.49 29.13 15.15
N GLY A 133 14.04 30.29 14.66
CA GLY A 133 14.92 31.25 14.01
C GLY A 133 15.48 30.70 12.69
N ILE A 134 16.79 30.41 12.66
CA ILE A 134 17.50 29.81 11.51
C ILE A 134 17.67 28.29 11.71
N ASP A 135 17.48 27.80 12.93
CA ASP A 135 17.64 26.39 13.26
C ASP A 135 16.35 25.62 12.93
N ASP A 136 16.48 24.61 12.06
CA ASP A 136 15.44 23.66 11.74
C ASP A 136 15.81 22.24 12.20
N GLU A 137 14.82 21.57 12.79
CA GLU A 137 14.88 20.15 13.12
C GLU A 137 13.63 19.48 12.60
N ASN A 138 13.78 18.23 12.15
CA ASN A 138 12.65 17.47 11.69
C ASN A 138 12.74 16.00 12.09
N VAL A 139 11.56 15.41 12.24
CA VAL A 139 11.36 13.99 12.49
C VAL A 139 10.36 13.48 11.47
N ASP A 140 10.71 12.36 10.84
CA ASP A 140 9.86 11.67 9.88
C ASP A 140 9.16 10.47 10.53
N ILE A 141 7.85 10.39 10.34
CA ILE A 141 6.97 9.35 10.86
C ILE A 141 6.29 8.66 9.68
N THR A 142 6.24 7.33 9.69
CA THR A 142 5.49 6.57 8.68
C THR A 142 4.13 6.19 9.26
N LEU A 143 3.05 6.57 8.59
CA LEU A 143 1.72 6.06 8.85
C LEU A 143 1.44 4.91 7.88
N GLY A 144 1.20 3.72 8.42
CA GLY A 144 0.76 2.56 7.66
C GLY A 144 -0.72 2.29 7.90
N ILE A 145 -1.52 2.20 6.83
CA ILE A 145 -2.90 1.73 6.95
C ILE A 145 -2.89 0.20 6.96
N GLU A 146 -3.50 -0.41 7.97
CA GLU A 146 -3.68 -1.86 7.99
C GLU A 146 -4.67 -2.26 6.90
N GLY A 147 -4.28 -3.20 6.03
CA GLY A 147 -5.10 -3.56 4.88
C GLY A 147 -4.66 -4.85 4.20
N VAL A 148 -5.24 -5.09 3.03
CA VAL A 148 -5.00 -6.26 2.18
C VAL A 148 -4.84 -5.83 0.73
N VAL A 149 -3.82 -6.36 0.07
CA VAL A 149 -3.62 -6.20 -1.37
C VAL A 149 -4.37 -7.32 -2.10
N PHE A 150 -5.04 -6.97 -3.19
CA PHE A 150 -5.70 -7.90 -4.08
C PHE A 150 -5.40 -7.62 -5.55
N PRO A 151 -5.15 -8.66 -6.36
CA PRO A 151 -5.03 -8.52 -7.80
C PRO A 151 -6.40 -8.23 -8.43
N TYR A 152 -6.41 -7.32 -9.40
CA TYR A 152 -7.60 -6.95 -10.14
C TYR A 152 -7.34 -6.99 -11.66
N GLN A 153 -8.15 -7.76 -12.36
CA GLN A 153 -8.16 -7.86 -13.82
C GLN A 153 -9.49 -7.33 -14.36
N SER A 154 -9.45 -6.64 -15.51
CA SER A 154 -10.66 -6.14 -16.17
C SER A 154 -11.56 -7.27 -16.70
N SER A 155 -12.85 -7.02 -16.78
CA SER A 155 -13.82 -7.87 -17.50
C SER A 155 -13.52 -7.98 -19.00
N ARG A 156 -12.72 -7.05 -19.57
CA ARG A 156 -12.21 -7.09 -20.95
C ARG A 156 -11.04 -8.07 -21.14
N GLY A 157 -10.61 -8.75 -20.08
CA GLY A 157 -9.50 -9.69 -20.09
C GLY A 157 -8.20 -9.13 -19.53
N ARG A 158 -7.13 -9.91 -19.67
CA ARG A 158 -5.79 -9.63 -19.15
C ARG A 158 -5.15 -8.44 -19.86
N TYR A 159 -4.49 -7.58 -19.08
CA TYR A 159 -3.68 -6.45 -19.56
C TYR A 159 -4.47 -5.45 -20.42
N LYS A 160 -5.57 -4.95 -19.84
CA LYS A 160 -6.50 -4.02 -20.49
C LYS A 160 -6.67 -2.71 -19.75
N LEU A 161 -5.88 -2.46 -18.70
CA LEU A 161 -5.95 -1.22 -17.93
C LEU A 161 -4.67 -0.42 -18.17
N ASN A 162 -4.81 0.80 -18.67
CA ASN A 162 -3.75 1.79 -18.51
C ASN A 162 -3.69 2.24 -17.04
N TYR A 163 -2.72 3.09 -16.66
CA TYR A 163 -2.57 3.50 -15.26
C TYR A 163 -3.80 4.20 -14.68
N ASN A 164 -4.45 5.08 -15.46
CA ASN A 164 -5.64 5.80 -15.00
C ASN A 164 -6.84 4.84 -14.87
N ASP A 165 -7.02 3.94 -15.84
CA ASP A 165 -8.05 2.90 -15.78
C ASP A 165 -7.84 1.98 -14.56
N ALA A 166 -6.59 1.65 -14.25
CA ALA A 166 -6.23 0.82 -13.10
C ALA A 166 -6.55 1.51 -11.77
N LYS A 167 -6.25 2.80 -11.67
CA LYS A 167 -6.60 3.63 -10.51
C LYS A 167 -8.12 3.68 -10.31
N GLU A 168 -8.88 4.03 -11.35
CA GLU A 168 -10.34 4.10 -11.29
C GLU A 168 -10.96 2.73 -11.00
N ALA A 169 -10.38 1.65 -11.54
CA ALA A 169 -10.84 0.30 -11.27
C ALA A 169 -10.69 -0.08 -9.78
N CYS A 170 -9.57 0.25 -9.14
CA CYS A 170 -9.40 0.04 -7.70
C CYS A 170 -10.40 0.86 -6.89
N GLU A 171 -10.58 2.15 -7.22
CA GLU A 171 -11.55 3.04 -6.55
C GLU A 171 -12.98 2.49 -6.62
N LYS A 172 -13.40 2.01 -7.80
CA LYS A 172 -14.71 1.35 -8.00
C LYS A 172 -14.88 0.07 -7.17
N GLN A 173 -13.78 -0.58 -6.79
CA GLN A 173 -13.77 -1.78 -5.97
C GLN A 173 -13.52 -1.52 -4.48
N ASP A 174 -13.71 -0.28 -4.00
CA ASP A 174 -13.44 0.11 -2.61
C ASP A 174 -11.97 -0.10 -2.20
N GLY A 175 -11.08 0.36 -3.08
CA GLY A 175 -9.64 0.34 -2.84
C GLY A 175 -8.91 1.45 -3.58
N THR A 176 -7.60 1.45 -3.46
CA THR A 176 -6.67 2.34 -4.16
C THR A 176 -5.56 1.51 -4.78
N LEU A 177 -4.76 2.06 -5.70
CA LEU A 177 -3.59 1.33 -6.18
C LEU A 177 -2.64 1.05 -5.00
N ALA A 178 -2.14 -0.18 -4.91
CA ALA A 178 -1.22 -0.56 -3.84
C ALA A 178 0.11 0.16 -3.99
N THR A 179 0.75 0.45 -2.85
CA THR A 179 2.17 0.85 -2.82
C THR A 179 3.06 -0.37 -2.97
N TYR A 180 4.33 -0.16 -3.33
CA TYR A 180 5.32 -1.26 -3.32
C TYR A 180 5.44 -1.91 -1.94
N MET A 181 5.42 -1.12 -0.86
CA MET A 181 5.52 -1.65 0.51
C MET A 181 4.32 -2.52 0.88
N GLN A 182 3.11 -2.13 0.44
CA GLN A 182 1.90 -2.94 0.62
C GLN A 182 1.98 -4.24 -0.18
N LEU A 183 2.45 -4.19 -1.44
CA LEU A 183 2.66 -5.39 -2.26
C LEU A 183 3.72 -6.32 -1.64
N TYR A 184 4.83 -5.75 -1.14
CA TYR A 184 5.89 -6.48 -0.46
C TYR A 184 5.35 -7.22 0.76
N LYS A 185 4.59 -6.53 1.63
CA LYS A 185 3.93 -7.16 2.77
C LYS A 185 2.97 -8.27 2.34
N ALA A 186 2.18 -8.07 1.30
CA ALA A 186 1.27 -9.10 0.80
C ALA A 186 2.02 -10.33 0.28
N TRP A 187 3.14 -10.14 -0.41
CA TRP A 187 4.01 -11.24 -0.86
C TRP A 187 4.64 -12.00 0.31
N THR A 188 5.14 -11.31 1.34
CA THR A 188 5.65 -12.00 2.55
C THR A 188 4.58 -12.74 3.33
N GLU A 189 3.31 -12.38 3.12
CA GLU A 189 2.14 -13.05 3.70
C GLU A 189 1.52 -14.13 2.80
N GLY A 190 2.11 -14.44 1.63
CA GLY A 190 1.68 -15.55 0.79
C GLY A 190 1.07 -15.19 -0.56
N LEU A 191 1.08 -13.92 -0.99
CA LEU A 191 0.57 -13.53 -2.31
C LEU A 191 1.50 -14.01 -3.43
N ASP A 192 1.02 -14.96 -4.23
CA ASP A 192 1.62 -15.42 -5.48
C ASP A 192 0.71 -15.07 -6.67
N TRP A 193 1.19 -14.22 -7.59
CA TRP A 193 0.41 -13.79 -8.75
C TRP A 193 1.27 -13.56 -10.00
N CYS A 194 0.92 -14.24 -11.09
CA CYS A 194 1.71 -14.29 -12.33
C CYS A 194 1.42 -13.15 -13.32
N ASN A 195 0.43 -12.30 -13.05
CA ASN A 195 0.12 -11.18 -13.93
C ASN A 195 0.76 -9.90 -13.41
N ALA A 196 1.42 -9.18 -14.31
CA ALA A 196 1.95 -7.85 -14.07
C ALA A 196 0.82 -6.85 -13.84
N GLY A 197 0.94 -6.03 -12.80
CA GLY A 197 -0.05 -5.03 -12.43
C GLY A 197 0.56 -3.69 -12.04
N TRP A 198 -0.20 -2.62 -12.30
CA TRP A 198 0.16 -1.26 -11.89
C TRP A 198 0.18 -1.11 -10.37
N LEU A 199 1.14 -0.32 -9.88
CA LEU A 199 1.21 0.23 -8.52
C LEU A 199 0.96 1.74 -8.52
N ASN A 200 0.78 2.33 -7.33
CA ASN A 200 0.39 3.74 -7.17
C ASN A 200 1.39 4.74 -7.76
N ASP A 201 2.68 4.40 -7.82
CA ASP A 201 3.74 5.21 -8.40
C ASP A 201 3.84 5.12 -9.93
N GLY A 202 3.04 4.25 -10.56
CA GLY A 202 3.08 4.00 -12.00
C GLY A 202 4.21 3.06 -12.42
N THR A 203 4.79 2.33 -11.47
CA THR A 203 5.59 1.14 -11.77
C THR A 203 4.69 -0.07 -11.96
N VAL A 204 5.26 -1.14 -12.55
CA VAL A 204 4.56 -2.38 -12.82
C VAL A 204 5.35 -3.55 -12.25
N HIS A 205 4.66 -4.36 -11.45
CA HIS A 205 5.26 -5.45 -10.68
C HIS A 205 4.41 -6.72 -10.72
N TYR A 206 4.97 -7.86 -10.31
CA TYR A 206 4.19 -9.05 -9.95
C TYR A 206 4.96 -9.94 -8.94
N PRO A 207 4.31 -10.41 -7.86
CA PRO A 207 4.94 -11.21 -6.81
C PRO A 207 4.88 -12.71 -7.14
N ILE A 208 6.00 -13.42 -7.00
CA ILE A 208 6.08 -14.89 -7.18
C ILE A 208 6.64 -15.54 -5.91
N ILE A 209 5.94 -16.55 -5.39
CA ILE A 209 6.41 -17.38 -4.27
C ILE A 209 6.88 -18.74 -4.80
N HIS A 210 6.14 -19.32 -5.73
CA HIS A 210 6.43 -20.61 -6.36
C HIS A 210 6.91 -20.38 -7.80
N PRO A 211 8.24 -20.40 -8.05
CA PRO A 211 8.80 -20.24 -9.38
C PRO A 211 8.21 -21.23 -10.37
N ARG A 212 7.87 -20.74 -11.57
CA ARG A 212 7.28 -21.56 -12.63
C ARG A 212 7.56 -20.94 -14.00
N PRO A 213 7.86 -21.75 -15.05
CA PRO A 213 8.30 -21.24 -16.36
C PRO A 213 7.41 -20.15 -16.96
N ALA A 214 6.09 -20.28 -16.82
CA ALA A 214 5.10 -19.33 -17.35
C ALA A 214 5.15 -17.93 -16.68
N CYS A 215 5.88 -17.76 -15.57
CA CYS A 215 5.87 -16.56 -14.73
C CYS A 215 7.26 -15.91 -14.60
N GLY A 216 8.01 -15.87 -15.70
CA GLY A 216 9.36 -15.30 -15.75
C GLY A 216 10.48 -16.32 -15.54
N GLY A 217 10.26 -17.59 -15.93
CA GLY A 217 11.28 -18.64 -15.89
C GLY A 217 11.50 -19.26 -14.50
N GLU A 218 12.69 -19.83 -14.30
CA GLU A 218 13.10 -20.52 -13.06
C GLU A 218 13.81 -19.61 -12.05
N LEU A 219 13.55 -18.30 -12.12
CA LEU A 219 14.10 -17.35 -11.16
C LEU A 219 13.57 -17.61 -9.74
N LEU A 220 14.42 -17.46 -8.72
CA LEU A 220 14.05 -17.59 -7.30
C LEU A 220 12.88 -16.68 -6.91
N ALA A 221 12.10 -17.07 -5.89
CA ALA A 221 10.97 -16.30 -5.38
C ALA A 221 11.29 -14.82 -5.17
N GLY A 222 10.33 -13.93 -5.46
CA GLY A 222 10.51 -12.49 -5.31
C GLY A 222 9.49 -11.68 -6.13
N ILE A 223 9.54 -10.37 -5.92
CA ILE A 223 8.73 -9.41 -6.68
C ILE A 223 9.48 -9.01 -7.94
N ARG A 224 8.92 -9.36 -9.10
CA ARG A 224 9.45 -8.96 -10.40
C ARG A 224 9.01 -7.53 -10.70
N SER A 225 9.85 -6.83 -11.45
CA SER A 225 9.65 -5.43 -11.81
C SER A 225 9.83 -5.23 -13.30
N TYR A 226 8.89 -4.53 -13.92
CA TYR A 226 9.07 -3.90 -15.22
C TYR A 226 9.44 -2.43 -15.08
N GLY A 227 9.56 -1.90 -13.86
CA GLY A 227 9.89 -0.50 -13.59
C GLY A 227 8.77 0.47 -13.98
N PRO A 228 9.07 1.77 -14.08
CA PRO A 228 8.13 2.79 -14.54
C PRO A 228 7.71 2.54 -15.99
N GLN A 229 6.40 2.61 -16.25
CA GLN A 229 5.82 2.36 -17.58
C GLN A 229 5.04 3.58 -18.10
N HIS A 230 4.82 3.65 -19.42
CA HIS A 230 4.11 4.76 -20.01
C HIS A 230 2.62 4.71 -19.65
N ARG A 231 2.21 5.57 -18.70
CA ARG A 231 0.90 5.56 -18.02
C ARG A 231 -0.34 5.52 -18.94
N THR A 232 -0.24 6.02 -20.17
CA THR A 232 -1.36 6.06 -21.13
C THR A 232 -1.22 5.12 -22.33
N LYS A 233 -0.05 4.52 -22.56
CA LYS A 233 0.21 3.66 -23.74
C LYS A 233 0.29 2.19 -23.37
N GLU A 234 0.90 1.91 -22.22
CA GLU A 234 1.04 0.56 -21.71
C GLU A 234 -0.23 0.11 -20.99
N HIS A 235 -0.49 -1.19 -21.02
CA HIS A 235 -1.68 -1.79 -20.43
C HIS A 235 -1.29 -3.02 -19.63
N PHE A 236 -1.80 -3.10 -18.40
CA PHE A 236 -1.53 -4.19 -17.46
C PHE A 236 -2.81 -4.49 -16.65
N ASP A 237 -2.68 -5.35 -15.63
CA ASP A 237 -3.70 -5.51 -14.59
C ASP A 237 -3.41 -4.48 -13.47
N ALA A 238 -4.03 -4.62 -12.29
CA ALA A 238 -3.78 -3.75 -11.15
C ALA A 238 -3.57 -4.56 -9.86
N PHE A 239 -2.72 -4.06 -8.96
CA PHE A 239 -2.76 -4.46 -7.56
C PHE A 239 -3.47 -3.37 -6.79
N CYS A 240 -4.63 -3.69 -6.24
CA CYS A 240 -5.43 -2.79 -5.44
C CYS A 240 -5.20 -3.06 -3.95
N PHE A 241 -5.35 -2.05 -3.12
CA PHE A 241 -5.25 -2.11 -1.67
C PHE A 241 -6.55 -1.62 -1.05
N THR A 242 -7.02 -2.31 -0.01
CA THR A 242 -8.18 -1.93 0.80
C THR A 242 -7.94 -2.19 2.28
N SER A 243 -8.78 -1.65 3.14
CA SER A 243 -8.70 -1.78 4.62
C SER A 243 -10.04 -2.30 5.16
N THR A 244 -10.23 -2.30 6.47
CA THR A 244 -11.51 -2.62 7.10
C THR A 244 -12.60 -1.70 6.57
N THR A 245 -13.77 -2.28 6.29
CA THR A 245 -14.97 -1.55 5.84
C THR A 245 -15.99 -1.49 6.97
N GLU A 246 -16.76 -0.39 7.07
CA GLU A 246 -17.76 -0.20 8.15
C GLU A 246 -18.94 -1.17 8.07
N GLY A 247 -19.26 -1.70 6.88
CA GLY A 247 -20.34 -2.65 6.65
C GLY A 247 -19.90 -4.11 6.64
N SER A 248 -20.83 -5.00 6.29
CA SER A 248 -20.63 -6.45 6.33
C SER A 248 -20.93 -7.14 5.02
N VAL A 249 -20.06 -8.06 4.60
CA VAL A 249 -20.33 -8.97 3.47
C VAL A 249 -21.00 -10.25 3.97
N PHE A 250 -22.06 -10.68 3.31
CA PHE A 250 -22.72 -11.96 3.56
C PHE A 250 -23.05 -12.68 2.24
N TYR A 251 -23.19 -14.01 2.30
CA TYR A 251 -23.48 -14.84 1.15
C TYR A 251 -24.97 -15.17 1.06
N VAL A 252 -25.57 -14.98 -0.11
CA VAL A 252 -26.92 -15.43 -0.44
C VAL A 252 -26.82 -16.66 -1.33
N PRO A 253 -27.22 -17.86 -0.83
CA PRO A 253 -27.16 -19.09 -1.61
C PRO A 253 -28.22 -19.11 -2.71
N GLY A 254 -27.90 -19.79 -3.81
CA GLY A 254 -28.85 -20.02 -4.90
C GLY A 254 -28.18 -20.32 -6.23
N VAL A 255 -28.98 -20.73 -7.21
CA VAL A 255 -28.58 -20.81 -8.62
C VAL A 255 -29.04 -19.54 -9.31
N LEU A 256 -28.23 -18.49 -9.21
CA LEU A 256 -28.57 -17.14 -9.67
C LEU A 256 -27.72 -16.77 -10.89
N ASN A 257 -28.35 -16.13 -11.87
CA ASN A 257 -27.64 -15.33 -12.85
C ASN A 257 -27.30 -13.94 -12.27
N PHE A 258 -26.52 -13.13 -13.00
CA PHE A 258 -26.07 -11.84 -12.48
C PHE A 258 -27.22 -10.88 -12.11
N SER A 259 -28.27 -10.84 -12.94
CA SER A 259 -29.45 -9.99 -12.68
C SER A 259 -30.24 -10.51 -11.48
N GLU A 260 -30.41 -11.81 -11.34
CA GLU A 260 -31.06 -12.42 -10.18
C GLU A 260 -30.26 -12.18 -8.88
N ALA A 261 -28.93 -12.22 -8.95
CA ALA A 261 -28.05 -11.91 -7.82
C ALA A 261 -28.21 -10.46 -7.33
N LEU A 262 -28.30 -9.48 -8.26
CA LEU A 262 -28.62 -8.09 -7.93
C LEU A 262 -29.96 -7.97 -7.19
N HIS A 263 -31.01 -8.63 -7.70
CA HIS A 263 -32.33 -8.62 -7.07
C HIS A 263 -32.33 -9.32 -5.70
N ALA A 264 -31.57 -10.42 -5.57
CA ALA A 264 -31.45 -11.15 -4.32
C ALA A 264 -30.82 -10.28 -3.22
N CYS A 265 -29.70 -9.59 -3.50
CA CYS A 265 -29.13 -8.66 -2.53
C CYS A 265 -30.08 -7.50 -2.19
N LYS A 266 -30.75 -6.94 -3.21
CA LYS A 266 -31.70 -5.84 -3.00
C LYS A 266 -32.87 -6.25 -2.10
N LYS A 267 -33.36 -7.48 -2.22
CA LYS A 267 -34.41 -8.04 -1.36
C LYS A 267 -33.99 -8.10 0.11
N GLU A 268 -32.71 -8.29 0.37
CA GLU A 268 -32.09 -8.28 1.72
C GLU A 268 -31.69 -6.86 2.18
N GLY A 269 -32.10 -5.80 1.46
CA GLY A 269 -31.71 -4.42 1.77
C GLY A 269 -30.24 -4.12 1.53
N ALA A 270 -29.56 -4.92 0.69
CA ALA A 270 -28.14 -4.85 0.41
C ALA A 270 -27.88 -4.59 -1.08
N THR A 271 -26.62 -4.33 -1.44
CA THR A 271 -26.14 -4.33 -2.82
C THR A 271 -25.17 -5.48 -3.04
N LEU A 272 -24.86 -5.85 -4.29
CA LEU A 272 -23.73 -6.75 -4.54
C LEU A 272 -22.45 -6.15 -3.93
N ALA A 273 -21.67 -6.99 -3.27
CA ALA A 273 -20.41 -6.59 -2.67
C ALA A 273 -19.39 -6.23 -3.74
N ARG A 274 -18.53 -5.26 -3.43
CA ARG A 274 -17.34 -4.95 -4.21
C ARG A 274 -16.24 -5.96 -3.92
N VAL A 275 -15.28 -6.05 -4.84
CA VAL A 275 -14.13 -6.94 -4.67
C VAL A 275 -13.34 -6.59 -3.40
N GLY A 276 -13.04 -5.31 -3.15
CA GLY A 276 -12.31 -4.89 -1.96
C GLY A 276 -13.03 -5.25 -0.66
N GLN A 277 -14.35 -5.08 -0.61
CA GLN A 277 -15.18 -5.46 0.54
C GLN A 277 -15.11 -6.97 0.83
N LEU A 278 -15.09 -7.82 -0.21
CA LEU A 278 -14.91 -9.26 -0.05
C LEU A 278 -13.52 -9.61 0.50
N TYR A 279 -12.45 -9.01 -0.04
CA TYR A 279 -11.08 -9.21 0.47
C TYR A 279 -10.92 -8.72 1.91
N SER A 280 -11.52 -7.57 2.24
CA SER A 280 -11.55 -7.03 3.60
C SER A 280 -12.24 -7.99 4.58
N SER A 281 -13.43 -8.48 4.21
CA SER A 281 -14.18 -9.45 5.02
C SER A 281 -13.44 -10.77 5.19
N TRP A 282 -12.78 -11.28 4.15
CA TRP A 282 -11.92 -12.46 4.23
C TRP A 282 -10.75 -12.25 5.20
N LYS A 283 -10.02 -11.13 5.06
CA LYS A 283 -8.80 -10.86 5.84
C LYS A 283 -9.11 -10.61 7.32
N PHE A 284 -10.05 -9.71 7.60
CA PHE A 284 -10.30 -9.14 8.93
C PHE A 284 -11.44 -9.82 9.68
N LEU A 285 -12.48 -10.27 8.97
CA LEU A 285 -13.64 -10.95 9.59
C LEU A 285 -13.58 -12.48 9.44
N LYS A 286 -12.50 -13.01 8.84
CA LYS A 286 -12.29 -14.45 8.62
C LYS A 286 -13.43 -15.11 7.83
N MET A 287 -13.98 -14.39 6.86
CA MET A 287 -15.04 -14.92 5.99
C MET A 287 -14.53 -16.14 5.20
N ASP A 288 -15.22 -17.26 5.35
CA ASP A 288 -14.90 -18.54 4.72
C ASP A 288 -16.16 -19.13 4.07
N GLN A 289 -16.22 -19.07 2.74
CA GLN A 289 -17.32 -19.54 1.92
C GLN A 289 -16.77 -20.27 0.68
N CYS A 290 -17.07 -21.56 0.57
CA CYS A 290 -16.59 -22.47 -0.49
C CYS A 290 -17.33 -22.31 -1.82
N ASP A 291 -18.29 -21.39 -1.90
CA ASP A 291 -19.24 -21.29 -3.00
C ASP A 291 -19.00 -20.02 -3.80
N GLY A 292 -18.98 -20.19 -5.13
CA GLY A 292 -18.91 -19.06 -6.06
C GLY A 292 -20.13 -18.14 -5.92
N GLY A 293 -19.87 -16.84 -5.87
CA GLY A 293 -20.91 -15.82 -5.81
C GLY A 293 -20.58 -14.62 -6.68
N TRP A 294 -21.61 -14.05 -7.29
CA TRP A 294 -21.52 -12.82 -8.06
C TRP A 294 -21.10 -11.64 -7.17
N LEU A 295 -20.25 -10.76 -7.71
CA LEU A 295 -19.86 -9.48 -7.15
C LEU A 295 -20.31 -8.33 -8.07
N GLN A 296 -20.25 -7.10 -7.56
CA GLN A 296 -20.74 -5.91 -8.26
C GLN A 296 -20.08 -5.66 -9.62
N ASP A 297 -18.81 -6.05 -9.80
CA ASP A 297 -18.07 -5.94 -11.06
C ASP A 297 -18.47 -6.99 -12.12
N GLY A 298 -19.34 -7.93 -11.76
CA GLY A 298 -19.73 -9.06 -12.60
C GLY A 298 -18.71 -10.20 -12.60
N SER A 299 -17.69 -10.15 -11.73
CA SER A 299 -16.85 -11.31 -11.46
C SER A 299 -17.56 -12.28 -10.52
N VAL A 300 -17.12 -13.54 -10.55
CA VAL A 300 -17.55 -14.56 -9.59
C VAL A 300 -16.33 -15.00 -8.80
N ARG A 301 -16.42 -14.91 -7.48
CA ARG A 301 -15.32 -15.22 -6.56
C ARG A 301 -15.81 -16.04 -5.38
N PHE A 302 -14.89 -16.57 -4.57
CA PHE A 302 -15.20 -17.22 -3.30
C PHE A 302 -14.01 -17.10 -2.33
N PRO A 303 -14.20 -16.69 -1.06
CA PRO A 303 -13.16 -16.57 -0.05
C PRO A 303 -13.01 -17.87 0.76
N ILE A 304 -11.79 -18.37 0.95
CA ILE A 304 -11.52 -19.45 1.91
C ILE A 304 -10.37 -19.06 2.84
N THR A 305 -10.58 -19.27 4.13
CA THR A 305 -9.54 -19.14 5.16
C THR A 305 -8.87 -20.48 5.43
N ASN A 306 -9.61 -21.59 5.27
CA ASN A 306 -9.11 -22.95 5.46
C ASN A 306 -9.21 -23.77 4.16
N PRO A 307 -8.08 -23.98 3.46
CA PRO A 307 -7.98 -24.83 2.28
C PRO A 307 -8.55 -26.24 2.50
N ARG A 308 -9.43 -26.70 1.62
CA ARG A 308 -10.07 -28.02 1.74
C ARG A 308 -10.42 -28.63 0.38
N LYS A 309 -10.30 -29.96 0.28
CA LYS A 309 -10.48 -30.71 -1.00
C LYS A 309 -11.80 -30.40 -1.71
N ARG A 310 -12.89 -30.16 -0.96
CA ARG A 310 -14.22 -29.86 -1.53
C ARG A 310 -14.34 -28.46 -2.14
N CYS A 311 -13.38 -27.56 -1.91
CA CYS A 311 -13.36 -26.20 -2.49
C CYS A 311 -12.39 -26.11 -3.67
N GLY A 312 -12.47 -27.06 -4.61
CA GLY A 312 -11.61 -27.07 -5.80
C GLY A 312 -10.19 -27.59 -5.56
N GLY A 313 -9.88 -28.13 -4.37
CA GLY A 313 -8.55 -28.69 -4.08
C GLY A 313 -7.42 -27.67 -3.98
N ILE A 314 -7.76 -26.38 -3.83
CA ILE A 314 -6.79 -25.30 -3.71
C ILE A 314 -6.04 -25.42 -2.38
N SER A 315 -4.72 -25.27 -2.41
CA SER A 315 -3.83 -25.39 -1.25
C SER A 315 -3.66 -24.10 -0.45
N GLU A 316 -4.08 -22.97 -1.01
CA GLU A 316 -3.83 -21.63 -0.46
C GLU A 316 -5.12 -20.96 0.01
N ALA A 317 -5.04 -20.32 1.18
CA ALA A 317 -6.10 -19.45 1.68
C ALA A 317 -6.12 -18.17 0.84
N GLY A 318 -7.31 -17.63 0.57
CA GLY A 318 -7.45 -16.47 -0.28
C GLY A 318 -8.86 -16.28 -0.81
N VAL A 319 -9.04 -15.19 -1.54
CA VAL A 319 -10.20 -14.99 -2.41
C VAL A 319 -9.84 -15.50 -3.80
N HIS A 320 -10.51 -16.56 -4.22
CA HIS A 320 -10.30 -17.21 -5.51
C HIS A 320 -11.33 -16.74 -6.52
N SER A 321 -10.97 -16.73 -7.81
CA SER A 321 -11.78 -16.13 -8.87
C SER A 321 -12.06 -17.13 -9.99
N PHE A 322 -13.33 -17.21 -10.41
CA PHE A 322 -13.75 -17.86 -11.66
C PHE A 322 -13.74 -16.89 -12.85
N GLY A 323 -13.21 -15.67 -12.66
CA GLY A 323 -13.18 -14.63 -13.67
C GLY A 323 -14.54 -13.99 -13.90
N PHE A 324 -14.83 -13.67 -15.16
CA PHE A 324 -16.06 -12.99 -15.61
C PHE A 324 -16.89 -13.93 -16.50
N PRO A 325 -17.63 -14.89 -15.92
CA PRO A 325 -18.50 -15.76 -16.70
C PRO A 325 -19.63 -14.97 -17.38
N LYS A 326 -20.26 -15.57 -18.41
CA LYS A 326 -21.42 -14.97 -19.07
C LYS A 326 -22.50 -14.66 -18.02
N GLN A 327 -23.01 -13.44 -18.00
CA GLN A 327 -23.97 -12.98 -17.00
C GLN A 327 -25.30 -13.76 -16.97
N SER A 328 -25.62 -14.48 -18.05
CA SER A 328 -26.79 -15.37 -18.13
C SER A 328 -26.61 -16.73 -17.45
N VAL A 329 -25.38 -17.10 -17.07
CA VAL A 329 -25.09 -18.36 -16.38
C VAL A 329 -25.74 -18.34 -15.00
N ARG A 330 -26.47 -19.41 -14.68
CA ARG A 330 -27.32 -19.51 -13.49
C ARG A 330 -26.87 -20.65 -12.58
N ILE A 331 -25.70 -20.49 -11.95
CA ILE A 331 -25.10 -21.54 -11.09
C ILE A 331 -24.48 -21.00 -9.80
N TYR A 332 -24.36 -19.68 -9.65
CA TYR A 332 -23.65 -19.05 -8.53
C TYR A 332 -24.62 -18.37 -7.59
N GLY A 333 -24.23 -18.23 -6.32
CA GLY A 333 -24.94 -17.38 -5.36
C GLY A 333 -24.57 -15.91 -5.54
N ALA A 334 -24.74 -15.11 -4.49
CA ALA A 334 -24.37 -13.70 -4.48
C ALA A 334 -23.62 -13.33 -3.19
N TYR A 335 -22.59 -12.51 -3.30
CA TYR A 335 -22.03 -11.81 -2.14
C TYR A 335 -22.68 -10.43 -2.07
N CYS A 336 -23.35 -10.15 -0.96
CA CYS A 336 -24.06 -8.91 -0.71
C CYS A 336 -23.36 -8.11 0.39
N TYR A 337 -23.47 -6.78 0.33
CA TYR A 337 -22.89 -5.85 1.29
C TYR A 337 -23.95 -4.87 1.79
N ARG A 338 -23.97 -4.63 3.10
CA ARG A 338 -24.82 -3.64 3.77
C ARG A 338 -24.09 -2.94 4.91
#